data_AF-A0A971TCD2-F1
#
_entry.id   AF-A0A971TCD2-F1
#
_cell.length_a   1.000
_cell.length_b   1.000
_cell.length_c   1.000
_cell.angle_alpha   90.00
_cell.angle_beta   90.00
_cell.angle_gamma   90.00
#
_symmetry.space_group_name_H-M   'P 1'
#
loop_
_entity.id
_entity.type
_entity.pdbx_description
1 polymer ?
#
loop_
_entity_poly.entity_id
_entity_poly.type
_entity_poly.pdbx_seq_one_letter_code
_entity_poly.pdbx_strand_id
1 'polypeptide(L)'
;MLAAYAARQSATDPLSGLVVGEIDRPAVPEGWVRVRVRAAALNHHDVWSLRGVGLPADRLPMILGCDAAGVLDDGREVLVHAVISDPSWSGDETLDPRRSLLSEVYPGTLAEEVWVPARNVVEKPAGLSFEHAACLPTAWLTAYRMLFTNSGVTPGGSILVQGAGGGVATALIQLGAAAGYRVFATSRDEAKREKALELGAVGAVASGERLSQRVDAVMETVGAATWTHSVNSLNPGGTIVISGATSGDAPPKAELTKIFFKQLRVIGSTMGSRTELERLTHFVTTTGIEPTIDSVLPLAQAAEGFAAMARGDVMGKIVFTV
;
A
#
# COMPACT_ATOMS: atom_id res chain seq x y z
N MET A 1 19.27 0.33 -18.67
CA MET A 1 17.80 0.33 -18.64
C MET A 1 17.37 1.51 -17.81
N LEU A 2 16.33 2.22 -18.24
CA LEU A 2 15.78 3.34 -17.48
C LEU A 2 15.22 2.83 -16.14
N ALA A 3 15.61 3.47 -15.04
CA ALA A 3 15.12 3.17 -13.71
C ALA A 3 15.06 4.41 -12.81
N ALA A 4 14.20 4.38 -11.80
CA ALA A 4 14.24 5.27 -10.64
C ALA A 4 14.86 4.52 -9.46
N TYR A 5 15.98 5.02 -8.94
CA TYR A 5 16.77 4.33 -7.91
C TYR A 5 17.28 5.29 -6.84
N ALA A 6 17.48 4.74 -5.63
CA ALA A 6 18.18 5.42 -4.56
C ALA A 6 19.70 5.31 -4.79
N ALA A 7 20.36 6.42 -5.10
CA ALA A 7 21.82 6.49 -5.22
C ALA A 7 22.50 6.82 -3.88
N ARG A 8 21.77 7.52 -3.00
CA ARG A 8 22.16 7.87 -1.63
C ARG A 8 20.89 7.99 -0.80
N GLN A 9 21.04 8.13 0.52
CA GLN A 9 19.94 8.31 1.44
C GLN A 9 20.09 9.60 2.24
N SER A 10 18.97 10.20 2.61
CA SER A 10 18.91 11.37 3.47
C SER A 10 17.61 11.35 4.27
N ALA A 11 17.73 11.31 5.59
CA ALA A 11 16.58 11.30 6.49
C ALA A 11 15.73 12.58 6.39
N THR A 12 16.35 13.71 6.05
CA THR A 12 15.71 15.05 6.02
C THR A 12 15.41 15.56 4.61
N ASP A 13 16.16 15.10 3.60
CA ASP A 13 15.97 15.48 2.20
C ASP A 13 16.01 14.22 1.29
N PRO A 14 14.99 13.34 1.38
CA PRO A 14 15.01 12.06 0.68
C PRO A 14 15.14 12.19 -0.83
N LEU A 15 14.59 13.25 -1.43
CA LEU A 15 14.60 13.43 -2.88
C LEU A 15 16.01 13.73 -3.41
N SER A 16 16.90 14.30 -2.58
CA SER A 16 18.31 14.43 -2.96
C SER A 16 18.96 13.10 -3.30
N GLY A 17 18.45 11.97 -2.79
CA GLY A 17 18.97 10.64 -3.04
C GLY A 17 18.43 9.92 -4.27
N LEU A 18 17.35 10.46 -4.85
CA LEU A 18 16.68 9.86 -5.99
C LEU A 18 17.41 10.21 -7.29
N VAL A 19 17.65 9.19 -8.12
CA VAL A 19 18.13 9.36 -9.50
C VAL A 19 17.15 8.64 -10.44
N VAL A 20 16.81 9.30 -11.55
CA VAL A 20 16.05 8.73 -12.66
C VAL A 20 16.96 8.73 -13.87
N GLY A 21 17.31 7.55 -14.39
CA GLY A 21 18.25 7.44 -15.48
C GLY A 21 18.63 6.00 -15.83
N GLU A 22 19.58 5.88 -16.75
CA GLU A 22 20.11 4.59 -17.18
C GLU A 22 20.96 3.94 -16.08
N ILE A 23 20.67 2.67 -15.78
CA ILE A 23 21.47 1.81 -14.91
C ILE A 23 21.79 0.48 -15.61
N ASP A 24 22.92 -0.12 -15.26
CA ASP A 24 23.25 -1.49 -15.68
C ASP A 24 22.18 -2.46 -15.21
N ARG A 25 21.89 -3.47 -16.04
CA ARG A 25 20.92 -4.51 -15.67
C ARG A 25 21.45 -5.26 -14.44
N PRO A 26 20.62 -5.45 -13.40
CA PRO A 26 21.05 -6.16 -12.21
C PRO A 26 21.34 -7.64 -12.53
N ALA A 27 22.20 -8.24 -11.70
CA ALA A 27 22.39 -9.68 -11.74
C ALA A 27 21.09 -10.41 -11.40
N VAL A 28 20.79 -11.47 -12.13
CA VAL A 28 19.54 -12.24 -12.01
C VAL A 28 19.81 -13.51 -11.20
N PRO A 29 19.15 -13.71 -10.05
CA PRO A 29 19.26 -14.96 -9.32
C PRO A 29 18.66 -16.15 -10.10
N GLU A 30 19.12 -17.35 -9.82
CA GLU A 30 18.60 -18.57 -10.45
C GLU A 30 17.11 -18.79 -10.12
N GLY A 31 16.31 -19.22 -11.11
CA GLY A 31 14.88 -19.48 -10.95
C GLY A 31 13.98 -18.23 -10.95
N TRP A 32 14.55 -17.06 -11.21
CA TRP A 32 13.81 -15.82 -11.35
C TRP A 32 13.35 -15.60 -12.79
N VAL A 33 12.17 -15.01 -12.94
CA VAL A 33 11.55 -14.68 -14.24
C VAL A 33 11.61 -13.18 -14.47
N ARG A 34 11.79 -12.79 -15.73
CA ARG A 34 11.74 -11.40 -16.15
C ARG A 34 10.30 -10.97 -16.40
N VAL A 35 9.95 -9.80 -15.86
CA VAL A 35 8.73 -9.06 -16.20
C VAL A 35 9.15 -7.78 -16.90
N ARG A 36 8.71 -7.60 -18.16
CA ARG A 36 8.81 -6.31 -18.85
C ARG A 36 7.72 -5.41 -18.32
N VAL A 37 8.09 -4.39 -17.58
CA VAL A 37 7.14 -3.51 -16.90
C VAL A 37 6.35 -2.71 -17.95
N ARG A 38 5.07 -2.49 -17.68
CA ARG A 38 4.21 -1.58 -18.46
C ARG A 38 3.74 -0.43 -17.60
N ALA A 39 3.41 -0.73 -16.35
CA ALA A 39 3.14 0.27 -15.34
C ALA A 39 3.66 -0.18 -13.97
N ALA A 40 4.11 0.77 -13.17
CA ALA A 40 4.53 0.57 -11.79
C ALA A 40 3.94 1.67 -10.91
N ALA A 41 3.59 1.38 -9.66
CA ALA A 41 2.94 2.36 -8.80
C ALA A 41 3.84 2.77 -7.64
N LEU A 42 3.85 4.07 -7.33
CA LEU A 42 4.62 4.62 -6.23
C LEU A 42 3.97 4.32 -4.87
N ASN A 43 4.77 4.04 -3.86
CA ASN A 43 4.35 3.84 -2.47
C ASN A 43 5.16 4.70 -1.50
N HIS A 44 4.60 4.95 -0.30
CA HIS A 44 5.32 5.67 0.75
C HIS A 44 6.62 4.95 1.17
N HIS A 45 6.64 3.61 1.04
CA HIS A 45 7.84 2.79 1.21
C HIS A 45 9.02 3.28 0.37
N ASP A 46 8.79 3.74 -0.86
CA ASP A 46 9.85 4.21 -1.75
C ASP A 46 10.47 5.53 -1.23
N VAL A 47 9.63 6.43 -0.71
CA VAL A 47 10.08 7.67 -0.05
C VAL A 47 10.81 7.37 1.26
N TRP A 48 10.35 6.37 2.02
CA TRP A 48 11.00 5.93 3.26
C TRP A 48 12.34 5.25 3.01
N SER A 49 12.47 4.49 1.93
CA SER A 49 13.73 3.89 1.49
C SER A 49 14.79 4.96 1.20
N LEU A 50 14.39 6.08 0.58
CA LEU A 50 15.25 7.26 0.40
C LEU A 50 15.65 7.94 1.71
N ARG A 51 14.87 7.76 2.79
CA ARG A 51 15.20 8.20 4.15
C ARG A 51 16.08 7.21 4.94
N GLY A 52 16.40 6.05 4.36
CA GLY A 52 17.16 4.99 5.04
C GLY A 52 16.31 4.09 5.94
N VAL A 53 14.99 4.06 5.73
CA VAL A 53 14.08 3.16 6.45
C VAL A 53 13.76 1.97 5.56
N GLY A 54 14.00 0.74 6.05
CA GLY A 54 13.79 -0.50 5.30
C GLY A 54 14.92 -0.87 4.32
N LEU A 55 15.63 0.13 3.77
CA LEU A 55 16.78 -0.06 2.88
C LEU A 55 18.11 0.32 3.57
N PRO A 56 19.00 -0.64 3.86
CA PRO A 56 20.36 -0.37 4.35
C PRO A 56 21.24 0.39 3.34
N ALA A 57 22.08 1.30 3.83
CA ALA A 57 22.93 2.16 2.99
C ALA A 57 24.03 1.39 2.23
N ASP A 58 24.45 0.22 2.71
CA ASP A 58 25.44 -0.65 2.06
C ASP A 58 24.90 -1.41 0.83
N ARG A 59 23.60 -1.26 0.53
CA ARG A 59 22.92 -1.85 -0.64
C ARG A 59 22.65 -0.86 -1.76
N LEU A 60 23.20 0.35 -1.67
CA LEU A 60 23.04 1.37 -2.71
C LEU A 60 24.10 1.17 -3.82
N PRO A 61 23.77 1.48 -5.09
CA PRO A 61 22.47 1.96 -5.58
C PRO A 61 21.39 0.86 -5.62
N MET A 62 20.14 1.22 -5.33
CA MET A 62 19.00 0.29 -5.30
C MET A 62 17.83 0.83 -6.13
N ILE A 63 17.36 0.05 -7.10
CA ILE A 63 16.12 0.36 -7.85
C ILE A 63 14.94 0.30 -6.89
N LEU A 64 14.11 1.34 -6.88
CA LEU A 64 12.95 1.48 -6.00
C LEU A 64 11.71 0.78 -6.58
N GLY A 65 10.63 0.65 -5.81
CA GLY A 65 9.34 0.12 -6.26
C GLY A 65 9.00 -1.28 -5.77
N CYS A 66 7.74 -1.44 -5.35
CA CYS A 66 7.14 -2.71 -4.94
C CYS A 66 5.92 -3.12 -5.79
N ASP A 67 5.50 -2.27 -6.74
CA ASP A 67 4.29 -2.46 -7.52
C ASP A 67 4.64 -2.49 -9.00
N ALA A 68 4.22 -3.53 -9.73
CA ALA A 68 4.25 -3.54 -11.19
C ALA A 68 3.13 -4.40 -11.77
N ALA A 69 2.70 -3.98 -12.96
CA ALA A 69 2.00 -4.80 -13.92
C ALA A 69 2.81 -4.79 -15.23
N GLY A 70 2.95 -5.96 -15.86
CA GLY A 70 3.81 -6.12 -17.02
C GLY A 70 3.58 -7.43 -17.75
N VAL A 71 4.53 -7.78 -18.62
CA VAL A 71 4.42 -8.93 -19.51
C VAL A 71 5.63 -9.85 -19.33
N LEU A 72 5.38 -11.14 -19.15
CA LEU A 72 6.40 -12.19 -19.14
C LEU A 72 6.95 -12.44 -20.55
N ASP A 73 8.07 -13.15 -20.64
CA ASP A 73 8.67 -13.49 -21.93
C ASP A 73 7.81 -14.43 -22.80
N ASP A 74 6.89 -15.17 -22.18
CA ASP A 74 5.89 -16.00 -22.86
C ASP A 74 4.62 -15.23 -23.29
N GLY A 75 4.56 -13.93 -23.03
CA GLY A 75 3.45 -13.05 -23.41
C GLY A 75 2.32 -12.93 -22.40
N ARG A 76 2.36 -13.65 -21.26
CA ARG A 76 1.33 -13.49 -20.21
C ARG A 76 1.44 -12.15 -19.51
N GLU A 77 0.30 -11.51 -19.27
CA GLU A 77 0.19 -10.29 -18.49
C GLU A 77 0.09 -10.62 -17.00
N VAL A 78 0.95 -10.01 -16.19
CA VAL A 78 1.09 -10.34 -14.76
C VAL A 78 1.20 -9.10 -13.88
N LEU A 79 0.81 -9.28 -12.62
CA LEU A 79 1.14 -8.44 -11.48
C LEU A 79 2.38 -8.99 -10.78
N VAL A 80 3.17 -8.10 -10.20
CA VAL A 80 4.33 -8.45 -9.37
C VAL A 80 3.95 -8.36 -7.89
N HIS A 81 4.09 -9.47 -7.16
CA HIS A 81 3.97 -9.51 -5.70
C HIS A 81 5.34 -9.30 -5.05
N ALA A 82 5.49 -8.24 -4.25
CA ALA A 82 6.80 -7.81 -3.75
C ALA A 82 7.35 -8.56 -2.53
N VAL A 83 6.57 -9.42 -1.87
CA VAL A 83 7.04 -10.13 -0.67
C VAL A 83 7.86 -11.34 -1.09
N ILE A 84 9.17 -11.31 -0.83
CA ILE A 84 10.09 -12.41 -1.13
C ILE A 84 10.40 -13.13 0.17
N SER A 85 9.75 -14.27 0.38
CA SER A 85 10.09 -15.21 1.46
C SER A 85 11.26 -16.11 1.10
N ASP A 86 11.83 -16.78 2.09
CA ASP A 86 12.71 -17.91 1.90
C ASP A 86 11.98 -19.02 1.09
N PRO A 87 12.63 -19.67 0.11
CA PRO A 87 12.01 -20.74 -0.69
C PRO A 87 11.52 -21.94 0.12
N SER A 88 12.07 -22.17 1.32
CA SER A 88 11.65 -23.23 2.24
C SER A 88 10.51 -22.82 3.17
N TRP A 89 10.12 -21.54 3.19
CA TRP A 89 8.99 -21.08 3.98
C TRP A 89 7.67 -21.62 3.42
N SER A 90 6.75 -21.99 4.31
CA SER A 90 5.40 -22.40 3.94
C SER A 90 4.37 -21.68 4.81
N GLY A 91 3.18 -21.46 4.27
CA GLY A 91 2.14 -20.66 4.91
C GLY A 91 2.18 -19.21 4.44
N ASP A 92 1.81 -18.29 5.33
CA ASP A 92 1.76 -16.86 5.04
C ASP A 92 3.18 -16.28 4.94
N GLU A 93 3.60 -15.93 3.72
CA GLU A 93 4.91 -15.34 3.43
C GLU A 93 5.13 -13.99 4.11
N THR A 94 4.05 -13.29 4.51
CA THR A 94 4.16 -12.05 5.30
C THR A 94 4.56 -12.31 6.75
N LEU A 95 4.60 -13.57 7.18
CA LEU A 95 5.03 -13.99 8.52
C LEU A 95 6.42 -14.65 8.52
N ASP A 96 7.04 -14.84 7.36
CA ASP A 96 8.43 -15.33 7.29
C ASP A 96 9.37 -14.30 7.95
N PRO A 97 10.13 -14.67 9.01
CA PRO A 97 11.09 -13.76 9.64
C PRO A 97 12.27 -13.41 8.74
N ARG A 98 12.49 -14.17 7.66
CA ARG A 98 13.54 -13.91 6.65
C ARG A 98 13.00 -13.23 5.39
N ARG A 99 11.72 -12.84 5.36
CA ARG A 99 11.16 -12.14 4.21
C ARG A 99 11.89 -10.82 3.97
N SER A 100 11.90 -10.41 2.72
CA SER A 100 12.23 -9.06 2.28
C SER A 100 11.13 -8.55 1.37
N LEU A 101 11.09 -7.23 1.19
CA LEU A 101 10.36 -6.61 0.09
C LEU A 101 11.31 -6.35 -1.07
N LEU A 102 10.77 -6.30 -2.29
CA LEU A 102 11.46 -5.63 -3.39
C LEU A 102 11.90 -4.23 -2.96
N SER A 103 13.02 -3.76 -3.49
CA SER A 103 13.76 -2.55 -3.08
C SER A 103 14.43 -2.56 -1.70
N GLU A 104 14.43 -3.68 -0.96
CA GLU A 104 15.19 -3.82 0.29
C GLU A 104 16.47 -4.66 0.13
N VAL A 105 16.33 -5.86 -0.47
CA VAL A 105 17.44 -6.78 -0.77
C VAL A 105 17.66 -6.89 -2.28
N TYR A 106 16.57 -6.89 -3.04
CA TYR A 106 16.56 -7.10 -4.48
C TYR A 106 16.03 -5.84 -5.19
N PRO A 107 16.49 -5.55 -6.42
CA PRO A 107 16.02 -4.41 -7.20
C PRO A 107 14.50 -4.36 -7.36
N GLY A 108 13.92 -3.17 -7.23
CA GLY A 108 12.49 -2.90 -7.30
C GLY A 108 11.91 -2.78 -8.71
N THR A 109 10.66 -2.34 -8.75
CA THR A 109 9.80 -2.33 -9.95
C THR A 109 9.78 -1.03 -10.74
N LEU A 110 10.37 0.07 -10.25
CA LEU A 110 10.45 1.35 -10.95
C LEU A 110 11.57 1.34 -12.01
N ALA A 111 11.45 0.43 -12.97
CA ALA A 111 12.39 0.22 -14.08
C ALA A 111 11.67 -0.39 -15.30
N GLU A 112 12.34 -0.40 -16.46
CA GLU A 112 11.86 -1.08 -17.69
C GLU A 112 11.64 -2.59 -17.52
N GLU A 113 12.46 -3.22 -16.68
CA GLU A 113 12.41 -4.65 -16.43
C GLU A 113 12.64 -4.90 -14.94
N VAL A 114 11.93 -5.89 -14.39
CA VAL A 114 12.16 -6.41 -13.04
C VAL A 114 12.26 -7.94 -13.10
N TRP A 115 13.14 -8.49 -12.27
CA TRP A 115 13.25 -9.93 -12.08
C TRP A 115 12.67 -10.29 -10.73
N VAL A 116 11.88 -11.34 -10.67
CA VAL A 116 11.28 -11.85 -9.43
C VAL A 116 11.28 -13.37 -9.41
N PRO A 117 11.19 -14.03 -8.24
CA PRO A 117 10.95 -15.47 -8.21
C PRO A 117 9.72 -15.84 -9.03
N ALA A 118 9.73 -16.97 -9.73
CA ALA A 118 8.58 -17.40 -10.55
C ALA A 118 7.25 -17.48 -9.77
N ARG A 119 7.30 -17.70 -8.45
CA ARG A 119 6.12 -17.70 -7.57
C ARG A 119 5.56 -16.31 -7.26
N ASN A 120 6.30 -15.24 -7.52
CA ASN A 120 5.93 -13.86 -7.17
C ASN A 120 5.15 -13.14 -8.29
N VAL A 121 4.70 -13.87 -9.31
CA VAL A 121 3.82 -13.32 -10.34
C VAL A 121 2.39 -13.83 -10.14
N VAL A 122 1.42 -12.95 -10.32
CA VAL A 122 -0.02 -13.25 -10.29
C VAL A 122 -0.62 -12.81 -11.63
N GLU A 123 -1.56 -13.55 -12.18
CA GLU A 123 -2.19 -13.18 -13.45
C GLU A 123 -2.90 -11.82 -13.33
N LYS A 124 -2.67 -10.94 -14.30
CA LYS A 124 -3.36 -9.66 -14.38
C LYS A 124 -4.80 -9.90 -14.87
N PRO A 125 -5.82 -9.29 -14.26
CA PRO A 125 -7.18 -9.29 -14.82
C PRO A 125 -7.21 -8.75 -16.24
N ALA A 126 -7.82 -9.51 -17.17
CA ALA A 126 -7.87 -9.14 -18.59
C ALA A 126 -8.59 -7.79 -18.82
N GLY A 127 -9.60 -7.46 -18.02
CA GLY A 127 -10.38 -6.23 -18.15
C GLY A 127 -9.75 -4.98 -17.51
N LEU A 128 -8.67 -5.13 -16.74
CA LEU A 128 -8.04 -4.01 -16.05
C LEU A 128 -6.87 -3.47 -16.86
N SER A 129 -6.70 -2.16 -16.97
CA SER A 129 -5.52 -1.58 -17.63
C SER A 129 -4.24 -1.86 -16.82
N PHE A 130 -3.05 -1.73 -17.43
CA PHE A 130 -1.80 -1.94 -16.69
C PHE A 130 -1.64 -0.93 -15.54
N GLU A 131 -2.07 0.31 -15.73
CA GLU A 131 -1.99 1.38 -14.74
C GLU A 131 -2.82 1.07 -13.49
N HIS A 132 -4.07 0.65 -13.69
CA HIS A 132 -4.94 0.22 -12.61
C HIS A 132 -4.44 -1.07 -11.97
N ALA A 133 -3.99 -2.03 -12.77
CA ALA A 133 -3.44 -3.30 -12.29
C ALA A 133 -2.21 -3.08 -11.40
N ALA A 134 -1.32 -2.15 -11.76
CA ALA A 134 -0.13 -1.81 -10.99
C ALA A 134 -0.46 -1.20 -9.62
N CYS A 135 -1.68 -0.71 -9.38
CA CYS A 135 -2.08 -0.19 -8.07
C CYS A 135 -2.38 -1.29 -7.03
N LEU A 136 -2.59 -2.53 -7.48
CA LEU A 136 -3.03 -3.65 -6.65
C LEU A 136 -1.99 -4.20 -5.66
N PRO A 137 -0.71 -4.41 -6.03
CA PRO A 137 0.16 -5.32 -5.27
C PRO A 137 0.60 -4.88 -3.87
N THR A 138 0.66 -3.58 -3.59
CA THR A 138 1.07 -3.06 -2.27
C THR A 138 -0.09 -2.42 -1.54
N ALA A 139 -0.55 -1.24 -2.00
CA ALA A 139 -1.50 -0.43 -1.22
C ALA A 139 -2.88 -1.08 -1.12
N TRP A 140 -3.41 -1.55 -2.25
CA TRP A 140 -4.69 -2.23 -2.33
C TRP A 140 -4.65 -3.62 -1.69
N LEU A 141 -3.56 -4.37 -1.86
CA LEU A 141 -3.35 -5.64 -1.16
C LEU A 141 -3.31 -5.46 0.36
N THR A 142 -2.63 -4.41 0.84
CA THR A 142 -2.62 -4.04 2.26
C THR A 142 -4.03 -3.73 2.74
N ALA A 143 -4.79 -2.91 2.01
CA ALA A 143 -6.17 -2.60 2.34
C ALA A 143 -7.07 -3.85 2.37
N TYR A 144 -6.91 -4.75 1.39
CA TYR A 144 -7.62 -6.03 1.33
C TYR A 144 -7.36 -6.87 2.58
N ARG A 145 -6.08 -7.06 2.96
CA ARG A 145 -5.71 -7.82 4.15
C ARG A 145 -6.22 -7.15 5.42
N MET A 146 -6.15 -5.82 5.52
CA MET A 146 -6.69 -5.08 6.66
C MET A 146 -8.19 -5.35 6.84
N LEU A 147 -8.97 -5.27 5.76
CA LEU A 147 -10.42 -5.43 5.78
C LEU A 147 -10.84 -6.89 5.99
N PHE A 148 -10.35 -7.81 5.18
CA PHE A 148 -10.93 -9.14 5.06
C PHE A 148 -10.23 -10.21 5.89
N THR A 149 -8.97 -9.96 6.28
CA THR A 149 -8.18 -10.91 7.07
C THR A 149 -8.07 -10.45 8.53
N ASN A 150 -7.79 -9.17 8.77
CA ASN A 150 -7.39 -8.69 10.08
C ASN A 150 -8.49 -7.99 10.89
N SER A 151 -9.48 -7.39 10.23
CA SER A 151 -10.48 -6.59 10.94
C SER A 151 -11.43 -7.41 11.82
N GLY A 152 -11.81 -8.62 11.37
CA GLY A 152 -12.86 -9.43 11.97
C GLY A 152 -14.28 -8.85 11.79
N VAL A 153 -14.45 -7.83 10.95
CA VAL A 153 -15.75 -7.22 10.66
C VAL A 153 -16.58 -8.15 9.79
N THR A 154 -17.85 -8.29 10.13
CA THR A 154 -18.81 -9.10 9.38
C THR A 154 -19.55 -8.27 8.33
N PRO A 155 -20.15 -8.91 7.30
CA PRO A 155 -20.96 -8.19 6.31
C PRO A 155 -22.01 -7.26 6.95
N GLY A 156 -22.13 -6.04 6.44
CA GLY A 156 -23.00 -4.99 7.01
C GLY A 156 -22.40 -4.22 8.21
N GLY A 157 -21.24 -4.62 8.70
CA GLY A 157 -20.49 -3.94 9.75
C GLY A 157 -20.00 -2.55 9.33
N SER A 158 -19.41 -1.83 10.28
CA SER A 158 -18.97 -0.45 10.12
C SER A 158 -17.47 -0.30 10.36
N ILE A 159 -16.81 0.48 9.51
CA ILE A 159 -15.38 0.76 9.62
C ILE A 159 -15.11 2.26 9.58
N LEU A 160 -14.01 2.69 10.21
CA LEU A 160 -13.46 4.02 10.06
C LEU A 160 -12.09 3.95 9.39
N VAL A 161 -11.89 4.70 8.31
CA VAL A 161 -10.60 4.91 7.65
C VAL A 161 -10.00 6.23 8.14
N GLN A 162 -8.83 6.16 8.77
CA GLN A 162 -8.11 7.35 9.23
C GLN A 162 -7.29 7.97 8.10
N GLY A 163 -7.65 9.18 7.67
CA GLY A 163 -6.97 9.90 6.59
C GLY A 163 -7.33 9.39 5.19
N ALA A 164 -8.27 10.03 4.51
CA ALA A 164 -8.87 9.55 3.26
C ALA A 164 -8.01 9.63 1.97
N GLY A 165 -6.81 10.23 2.01
CA GLY A 165 -6.10 10.62 0.78
C GLY A 165 -5.16 9.58 0.16
N GLY A 166 -4.58 8.69 0.97
CA GLY A 166 -3.52 7.79 0.49
C GLY A 166 -4.04 6.62 -0.36
N GLY A 167 -3.12 5.94 -1.05
CA GLY A 167 -3.45 4.73 -1.82
C GLY A 167 -4.10 3.61 -0.99
N VAL A 168 -3.66 3.41 0.26
CA VAL A 168 -4.32 2.45 1.17
C VAL A 168 -5.70 2.94 1.57
N ALA A 169 -5.85 4.23 1.88
CA ALA A 169 -7.12 4.79 2.34
C ALA A 169 -8.23 4.76 1.27
N THR A 170 -7.90 5.18 0.05
CA THR A 170 -8.81 5.10 -1.10
C THR A 170 -9.21 3.65 -1.40
N ALA A 171 -8.25 2.71 -1.34
CA ALA A 171 -8.54 1.29 -1.45
C ALA A 171 -9.47 0.77 -0.34
N LEU A 172 -9.22 1.14 0.92
CA LEU A 172 -10.07 0.75 2.05
C LEU A 172 -11.51 1.24 1.89
N ILE A 173 -11.69 2.46 1.36
CA ILE A 173 -13.02 3.03 1.12
C ILE A 173 -13.74 2.26 0.01
N GLN A 174 -13.09 2.10 -1.15
CA GLN A 174 -13.68 1.42 -2.29
C GLN A 174 -13.97 -0.06 -2.01
N LEU A 175 -12.98 -0.79 -1.47
CA LEU A 175 -13.13 -2.20 -1.11
C LEU A 175 -14.19 -2.40 -0.02
N GLY A 176 -14.18 -1.55 1.01
CA GLY A 176 -15.16 -1.62 2.09
C GLY A 176 -16.58 -1.35 1.61
N ALA A 177 -16.78 -0.31 0.80
CA ALA A 177 -18.09 0.02 0.23
C ALA A 177 -18.60 -1.10 -0.69
N ALA A 178 -17.74 -1.60 -1.59
CA ALA A 178 -18.06 -2.71 -2.50
C ALA A 178 -18.37 -4.02 -1.76
N ALA A 179 -17.78 -4.24 -0.58
CA ALA A 179 -18.07 -5.38 0.28
C ALA A 179 -19.33 -5.20 1.16
N GLY A 180 -20.01 -4.06 1.07
CA GLY A 180 -21.22 -3.76 1.84
C GLY A 180 -20.97 -3.28 3.27
N TYR A 181 -19.77 -2.79 3.58
CA TYR A 181 -19.50 -2.13 4.87
C TYR A 181 -19.99 -0.68 4.87
N ARG A 182 -20.39 -0.21 6.05
CA ARG A 182 -20.65 1.21 6.29
C ARG A 182 -19.31 1.90 6.58
N VAL A 183 -18.72 2.48 5.53
CA VAL A 183 -17.40 3.12 5.61
C VAL A 183 -17.51 4.57 6.05
N PHE A 184 -16.84 4.92 7.14
CA PHE A 184 -16.57 6.30 7.55
C PHE A 184 -15.13 6.66 7.23
N ALA A 185 -14.86 7.92 6.92
CA ALA A 185 -13.50 8.41 6.68
C ALA A 185 -13.23 9.71 7.44
N THR A 186 -11.96 9.96 7.76
CA THR A 186 -11.52 11.26 8.27
C THR A 186 -10.53 11.92 7.31
N SER A 187 -10.54 13.24 7.25
CA SER A 187 -9.48 14.02 6.59
C SER A 187 -9.45 15.44 7.12
N ARG A 188 -8.24 16.03 7.20
CA ARG A 188 -8.06 17.46 7.48
C ARG A 188 -8.46 18.33 6.28
N ASP A 189 -8.39 17.77 5.09
CA ASP A 189 -8.67 18.41 3.80
C ASP A 189 -10.12 18.11 3.37
N GLU A 190 -10.85 19.17 3.03
CA GLU A 190 -12.25 19.11 2.58
C GLU A 190 -12.44 18.39 1.26
N ALA A 191 -11.59 18.67 0.27
CA ALA A 191 -11.67 18.02 -1.04
C ALA A 191 -11.45 16.50 -0.90
N LYS A 192 -10.56 16.09 0.01
CA LYS A 192 -10.36 14.66 0.32
C LYS A 192 -11.55 14.03 1.06
N ARG A 193 -12.33 14.80 1.82
CA ARG A 193 -13.59 14.31 2.43
C ARG A 193 -14.67 14.14 1.38
N GLU A 194 -14.85 15.11 0.49
CA GLU A 194 -15.77 15.01 -0.63
C GLU A 194 -15.44 13.81 -1.51
N LYS A 195 -14.15 13.65 -1.85
CA LYS A 195 -13.70 12.51 -2.62
C LYS A 195 -13.94 11.17 -1.90
N ALA A 196 -13.79 11.10 -0.57
CA ALA A 196 -14.12 9.90 0.18
C ALA A 196 -15.60 9.50 0.01
N LEU A 197 -16.51 10.48 0.00
CA LEU A 197 -17.94 10.24 -0.24
C LEU A 197 -18.20 9.71 -1.65
N GLU A 198 -17.56 10.31 -2.67
CA GLU A 198 -17.64 9.81 -4.05
C GLU A 198 -17.17 8.36 -4.19
N LEU A 199 -16.16 7.97 -3.41
CA LEU A 199 -15.60 6.61 -3.41
C LEU A 199 -16.45 5.59 -2.64
N GLY A 200 -17.56 6.02 -2.01
CA GLY A 200 -18.51 5.15 -1.33
C GLY A 200 -18.49 5.22 0.20
N ALA A 201 -17.78 6.17 0.80
CA ALA A 201 -17.95 6.44 2.22
C ALA A 201 -19.36 6.96 2.51
N VAL A 202 -19.99 6.46 3.57
CA VAL A 202 -21.31 6.93 4.03
C VAL A 202 -21.21 8.19 4.91
N GLY A 203 -20.00 8.56 5.32
CA GLY A 203 -19.73 9.79 6.07
C GLY A 203 -18.24 10.11 6.10
N ALA A 204 -17.91 11.39 5.91
CA ALA A 204 -16.54 11.89 5.97
C ALA A 204 -16.49 13.14 6.87
N VAL A 205 -15.65 13.11 7.90
CA VAL A 205 -15.58 14.17 8.92
C VAL A 205 -14.15 14.72 9.06
N ALA A 206 -14.00 15.86 9.74
CA ALA A 206 -12.68 16.40 10.02
C ALA A 206 -11.86 15.44 10.90
N SER A 207 -10.52 15.51 10.79
CA SER A 207 -9.64 14.67 11.61
C SER A 207 -9.87 14.91 13.11
N GLY A 208 -10.21 13.85 13.84
CA GLY A 208 -10.50 13.90 15.27
C GLY A 208 -11.93 14.30 15.64
N GLU A 209 -12.75 14.67 14.64
CA GLU A 209 -14.16 14.97 14.84
C GLU A 209 -14.96 13.70 15.16
N ARG A 210 -15.90 13.82 16.09
CA ARG A 210 -16.70 12.70 16.55
C ARG A 210 -17.62 12.19 15.42
N LEU A 211 -17.49 10.90 15.10
CA LEU A 211 -18.42 10.21 14.21
C LEU A 211 -19.86 10.20 14.77
N SER A 212 -20.83 10.10 13.85
CA SER A 212 -22.26 9.93 14.19
C SER A 212 -22.54 8.66 14.99
N GLN A 213 -21.69 7.65 14.86
CA GLN A 213 -21.74 6.40 15.62
C GLN A 213 -20.33 5.85 15.87
N ARG A 214 -20.23 4.92 16.81
CA ARG A 214 -19.04 4.07 16.96
C ARG A 214 -18.98 3.03 15.85
N VAL A 215 -17.78 2.54 15.55
CA VAL A 215 -17.51 1.58 14.48
C VAL A 215 -16.97 0.26 15.02
N ASP A 216 -17.04 -0.79 14.19
CA ASP A 216 -16.60 -2.15 14.55
C ASP A 216 -15.10 -2.33 14.34
N ALA A 217 -14.53 -1.64 13.33
CA ALA A 217 -13.09 -1.55 13.18
C ALA A 217 -12.60 -0.17 12.73
N VAL A 218 -11.35 0.14 13.07
CA VAL A 218 -10.63 1.32 12.59
C VAL A 218 -9.42 0.85 11.76
N MET A 219 -9.31 1.37 10.55
CA MET A 219 -8.18 1.19 9.65
C MET A 219 -7.22 2.35 9.86
N GLU A 220 -6.08 2.06 10.49
CA GLU A 220 -5.12 3.05 10.99
C GLU A 220 -3.83 3.04 10.15
N THR A 221 -3.57 4.15 9.47
CA THR A 221 -2.36 4.38 8.65
C THR A 221 -1.59 5.64 9.07
N VAL A 222 -2.17 6.45 9.96
CA VAL A 222 -1.65 7.77 10.35
C VAL A 222 -0.82 7.67 11.62
N GLY A 223 -1.27 6.91 12.63
CA GLY A 223 -0.50 6.64 13.85
C GLY A 223 -0.72 7.68 14.95
N ALA A 224 0.36 8.26 15.49
CA ALA A 224 0.35 9.05 16.72
C ALA A 224 -0.71 10.15 16.77
N ALA A 225 -0.93 10.88 15.67
CA ALA A 225 -1.87 12.00 15.61
C ALA A 225 -3.36 11.59 15.70
N THR A 226 -3.71 10.36 15.31
CA THR A 226 -5.09 9.86 15.24
C THR A 226 -5.40 8.79 16.27
N TRP A 227 -4.39 8.24 16.95
CA TRP A 227 -4.50 7.10 17.85
C TRP A 227 -5.64 7.21 18.88
N THR A 228 -5.69 8.31 19.63
CA THR A 228 -6.74 8.52 20.63
C THR A 228 -8.13 8.57 19.99
N HIS A 229 -8.27 9.15 18.80
CA HIS A 229 -9.54 9.16 18.06
C HIS A 229 -9.93 7.74 17.63
N SER A 230 -8.98 6.95 17.12
CA SER A 230 -9.19 5.55 16.72
C SER A 230 -9.69 4.70 17.89
N VAL A 231 -9.02 4.75 19.04
CA VAL A 231 -9.46 4.02 20.25
C VAL A 231 -10.84 4.50 20.73
N ASN A 232 -11.11 5.80 20.65
CA ASN A 232 -12.39 6.36 21.09
C ASN A 232 -13.55 6.11 20.10
N SER A 233 -13.28 5.74 18.86
CA SER A 233 -14.29 5.51 17.83
C SER A 233 -14.87 4.11 17.86
N LEU A 234 -14.24 3.16 18.54
CA LEU A 234 -14.66 1.76 18.52
C LEU A 234 -15.85 1.44 19.44
N ASN A 235 -16.65 0.47 18.99
CA ASN A 235 -17.53 -0.35 19.82
C ASN A 235 -16.70 -1.23 20.78
N PRO A 236 -17.24 -1.62 21.96
CA PRO A 236 -16.64 -2.70 22.75
C PRO A 236 -16.43 -3.96 21.89
N GLY A 237 -15.28 -4.62 22.04
CA GLY A 237 -14.87 -5.75 21.21
C GLY A 237 -14.30 -5.40 19.83
N GLY A 238 -14.32 -4.12 19.44
CA GLY A 238 -13.86 -3.68 18.13
C GLY A 238 -12.34 -3.74 17.91
N THR A 239 -11.93 -3.63 16.64
CA THR A 239 -10.55 -3.85 16.22
C THR A 239 -9.91 -2.58 15.63
N ILE A 240 -8.71 -2.23 16.07
CA ILE A 240 -7.82 -1.34 15.31
C ILE A 240 -6.89 -2.22 14.48
N VAL A 241 -6.88 -2.01 13.16
CA VAL A 241 -5.92 -2.62 12.25
C VAL A 241 -4.91 -1.55 11.84
N ILE A 242 -3.64 -1.73 12.17
CA ILE A 242 -2.57 -0.76 11.93
C ILE A 242 -1.68 -1.25 10.79
N SER A 243 -1.51 -0.45 9.75
CA SER A 243 -0.57 -0.75 8.65
C SER A 243 0.44 0.36 8.38
N GLY A 244 0.46 1.41 9.21
CA GLY A 244 1.39 2.52 9.07
C GLY A 244 1.26 3.51 10.21
N ALA A 245 2.29 4.36 10.33
CA ALA A 245 2.41 5.35 11.39
C ALA A 245 2.98 6.66 10.83
N THR A 246 2.35 7.19 9.77
CA THR A 246 2.85 8.35 8.99
C THR A 246 3.17 9.59 9.84
N SER A 247 2.41 9.84 10.91
CA SER A 247 2.58 10.94 11.86
C SER A 247 3.50 10.62 13.05
N GLY A 248 4.10 9.42 13.06
CA GLY A 248 4.89 8.89 14.16
C GLY A 248 4.27 7.64 14.80
N ASP A 249 5.11 6.80 15.38
CA ASP A 249 4.79 5.51 16.01
C ASP A 249 4.59 5.59 17.53
N ALA A 250 4.92 6.73 18.13
CA ALA A 250 4.83 6.96 19.58
C ALA A 250 3.68 7.93 19.93
N PRO A 251 2.43 7.46 20.04
CA PRO A 251 1.34 8.30 20.54
C PRO A 251 1.61 8.72 21.99
N PRO A 252 1.13 9.91 22.44
CA PRO A 252 1.35 10.38 23.81
C PRO A 252 0.80 9.44 24.90
N LYS A 253 -0.24 8.66 24.57
CA LYS A 253 -0.85 7.67 25.46
C LYS A 253 -1.26 6.44 24.67
N ALA A 254 -0.95 5.26 25.20
CA ALA A 254 -1.39 3.99 24.62
C ALA A 254 -2.89 3.69 24.82
N GLU A 255 -3.58 4.41 25.73
CA GLU A 255 -5.01 4.21 26.05
C GLU A 255 -5.35 2.82 26.64
N LEU A 256 -4.40 2.21 27.36
CA LEU A 256 -4.50 0.84 27.91
C LEU A 256 -5.82 0.59 28.67
N THR A 257 -6.26 1.53 29.49
CA THR A 257 -7.52 1.42 30.25
C THR A 257 -8.73 1.20 29.35
N LYS A 258 -8.80 1.89 28.21
CA LYS A 258 -9.90 1.70 27.25
C LYS A 258 -9.74 0.38 26.51
N ILE A 259 -8.51 0.01 26.14
CA ILE A 259 -8.22 -1.23 25.43
C ILE A 259 -8.65 -2.44 26.26
N PHE A 260 -8.19 -2.58 27.51
CA PHE A 260 -8.54 -3.76 28.31
C PHE A 260 -10.02 -3.73 28.74
N PHE A 261 -10.56 -2.57 29.12
CA PHE A 261 -11.92 -2.50 29.66
C PHE A 261 -12.99 -2.72 28.58
N LYS A 262 -12.76 -2.19 27.38
CA LYS A 262 -13.65 -2.42 26.21
C LYS A 262 -13.28 -3.67 25.42
N GLN A 263 -12.27 -4.42 25.85
CA GLN A 263 -11.79 -5.63 25.17
C GLN A 263 -11.46 -5.38 23.70
N LEU A 264 -10.80 -4.24 23.42
CA LEU A 264 -10.42 -3.87 22.06
C LEU A 264 -9.26 -4.73 21.57
N ARG A 265 -9.21 -4.96 20.27
CA ARG A 265 -8.10 -5.65 19.61
C ARG A 265 -7.23 -4.65 18.87
N VAL A 266 -5.91 -4.80 18.94
CA VAL A 266 -4.95 -4.01 18.17
C VAL A 266 -4.12 -4.99 17.34
N ILE A 267 -4.28 -4.94 16.01
CA ILE A 267 -3.75 -5.92 15.07
C ILE A 267 -2.83 -5.21 14.08
N GLY A 268 -1.60 -5.70 13.93
CA GLY A 268 -0.69 -5.23 12.88
C GLY A 268 -1.01 -5.86 11.53
N SER A 269 -0.85 -5.10 10.46
CA SER A 269 -1.02 -5.54 9.07
C SER A 269 0.11 -5.00 8.21
N THR A 270 0.71 -5.84 7.38
CA THR A 270 1.73 -5.43 6.42
C THR A 270 1.54 -6.21 5.13
N MET A 271 1.57 -5.50 4.00
CA MET A 271 1.40 -6.08 2.66
C MET A 271 0.17 -7.02 2.61
N GLY A 272 0.28 -8.09 1.85
CA GLY A 272 -0.54 -9.29 1.94
C GLY A 272 0.15 -10.44 1.24
N SER A 273 -0.43 -11.63 1.36
CA SER A 273 0.03 -12.83 0.67
C SER A 273 -0.31 -12.78 -0.83
N ARG A 274 0.39 -13.58 -1.62
CA ARG A 274 0.11 -13.83 -3.03
C ARG A 274 -1.32 -14.33 -3.23
N THR A 275 -1.77 -15.21 -2.34
CA THR A 275 -3.14 -15.74 -2.36
C THR A 275 -4.17 -14.63 -2.10
N GLU A 276 -3.87 -13.68 -1.21
CA GLU A 276 -4.71 -12.49 -1.02
C GLU A 276 -4.68 -11.57 -2.25
N LEU A 277 -3.55 -11.46 -2.95
CA LEU A 277 -3.48 -10.71 -4.22
C LEU A 277 -4.36 -11.35 -5.29
N GLU A 278 -4.33 -12.68 -5.45
CA GLU A 278 -5.23 -13.43 -6.35
C GLU A 278 -6.71 -13.23 -5.99
N ARG A 279 -7.05 -13.19 -4.69
CA ARG A 279 -8.42 -12.91 -4.26
C ARG A 279 -8.82 -11.47 -4.53
N LEU A 280 -7.90 -10.53 -4.33
CA LEU A 280 -8.10 -9.13 -4.64
C LEU A 280 -8.35 -8.93 -6.14
N THR A 281 -7.58 -9.58 -7.03
CA THR A 281 -7.81 -9.49 -8.48
C THR A 281 -9.20 -10.00 -8.87
N HIS A 282 -9.65 -11.09 -8.25
CA HIS A 282 -11.01 -11.59 -8.46
C HIS A 282 -12.09 -10.63 -7.92
N PHE A 283 -11.85 -10.05 -6.73
CA PHE A 283 -12.78 -9.10 -6.11
C PHE A 283 -12.97 -7.85 -6.98
N VAL A 284 -11.89 -7.22 -7.45
CA VAL A 284 -12.00 -6.01 -8.29
C VAL A 284 -12.68 -6.31 -9.62
N THR A 285 -12.40 -7.48 -10.22
CA THR A 285 -13.06 -7.92 -11.46
C THR A 285 -14.55 -8.15 -11.25
N THR A 286 -14.94 -8.75 -10.12
CA THR A 286 -16.34 -9.09 -9.81
C THR A 286 -17.17 -7.85 -9.48
N THR A 287 -16.57 -6.91 -8.74
CA THR A 287 -17.25 -5.68 -8.30
C THR A 287 -17.18 -4.56 -9.32
N GLY A 288 -16.29 -4.65 -10.32
CA GLY A 288 -16.09 -3.64 -11.34
C GLY A 288 -15.45 -2.35 -10.81
N ILE A 289 -14.86 -2.36 -9.62
CA ILE A 289 -14.16 -1.20 -9.06
C ILE A 289 -12.77 -1.08 -9.66
N GLU A 290 -12.35 0.16 -9.92
CA GLU A 290 -11.02 0.48 -10.41
C GLU A 290 -10.25 1.31 -9.37
N PRO A 291 -8.94 1.07 -9.19
CA PRO A 291 -8.12 1.88 -8.29
C PRO A 291 -8.17 3.38 -8.58
N THR A 292 -8.38 4.19 -7.54
CA THR A 292 -8.22 5.65 -7.66
C THR A 292 -6.76 5.99 -7.97
N ILE A 293 -6.53 6.48 -9.18
CA ILE A 293 -5.24 7.00 -9.64
C ILE A 293 -5.28 8.52 -9.57
N ASP A 294 -4.28 9.09 -8.90
CA ASP A 294 -4.05 10.54 -8.80
C ASP A 294 -3.45 11.07 -10.10
N SER A 295 -2.40 10.40 -10.58
CA SER A 295 -1.64 10.81 -11.76
C SER A 295 -0.97 9.61 -12.42
N VAL A 296 -0.85 9.69 -13.74
CA VAL A 296 -0.08 8.77 -14.58
C VAL A 296 1.03 9.58 -15.24
N LEU A 297 2.29 9.20 -15.00
CA LEU A 297 3.48 9.88 -15.49
C LEU A 297 4.37 8.88 -16.24
N PRO A 298 5.17 9.30 -17.22
CA PRO A 298 6.27 8.45 -17.72
C PRO A 298 7.29 8.20 -16.60
N LEU A 299 7.94 7.04 -16.57
CA LEU A 299 8.99 6.72 -15.59
C LEU A 299 10.14 7.75 -15.59
N ALA A 300 10.44 8.34 -16.76
CA ALA A 300 11.42 9.42 -16.89
C ALA A 300 11.09 10.67 -16.03
N GLN A 301 9.83 10.84 -15.63
CA GLN A 301 9.34 11.93 -14.78
C GLN A 301 9.12 11.46 -13.32
N ALA A 302 9.69 10.33 -12.90
CA ALA A 302 9.43 9.78 -11.57
C ALA A 302 9.73 10.77 -10.44
N ALA A 303 10.73 11.64 -10.59
CA ALA A 303 11.05 12.68 -9.61
C ALA A 303 9.85 13.57 -9.24
N GLU A 304 8.96 13.87 -10.21
CA GLU A 304 7.75 14.67 -9.96
C GLU A 304 6.76 13.93 -9.06
N GLY A 305 6.54 12.64 -9.33
CA GLY A 305 5.67 11.78 -8.52
C GLY A 305 6.19 11.58 -7.09
N PHE A 306 7.50 11.36 -6.94
CA PHE A 306 8.14 11.30 -5.62
C PHE A 306 7.99 12.62 -4.85
N ALA A 307 8.14 13.76 -5.52
CA ALA A 307 7.96 15.06 -4.91
C ALA A 307 6.51 15.31 -4.44
N ALA A 308 5.51 14.93 -5.26
CA ALA A 308 4.10 15.01 -4.89
C ALA A 308 3.79 14.14 -3.66
N MET A 309 4.26 12.89 -3.66
CA MET A 309 4.07 11.99 -2.52
C MET A 309 4.75 12.50 -1.24
N ALA A 310 5.97 13.04 -1.35
CA ALA A 310 6.69 13.57 -0.19
C ALA A 310 5.99 14.77 0.47
N ARG A 311 5.23 15.57 -0.30
CA ARG A 311 4.42 16.68 0.23
C ARG A 311 3.07 16.21 0.82
N GLY A 312 2.61 15.01 0.46
CA GLY A 312 1.29 14.51 0.84
C GLY A 312 0.14 15.04 -0.02
N ASP A 313 0.46 15.66 -1.15
CA ASP A 313 -0.48 16.27 -2.11
C ASP A 313 -1.00 15.22 -3.11
N VAL A 314 -1.49 14.10 -2.60
CA VAL A 314 -1.95 12.97 -3.41
C VAL A 314 -3.35 12.49 -3.00
N MET A 315 -4.14 12.07 -3.99
CA MET A 315 -5.42 11.41 -3.84
C MET A 315 -5.43 10.05 -4.56
N GLY A 316 -5.08 8.99 -3.86
CA GLY A 316 -4.96 7.64 -4.42
C GLY A 316 -3.52 7.26 -4.76
N LYS A 317 -3.30 6.71 -5.96
CA LYS A 317 -2.01 6.16 -6.41
C LYS A 317 -1.38 7.01 -7.52
N ILE A 318 -0.07 7.21 -7.45
CA ILE A 318 0.73 7.73 -8.56
C ILE A 318 1.26 6.52 -9.33
N VAL A 319 1.09 6.52 -10.64
CA VAL A 319 1.51 5.44 -11.54
C VAL A 319 2.53 5.96 -12.53
N PHE A 320 3.56 5.15 -12.78
CA PHE A 320 4.55 5.36 -13.81
C PHE A 320 4.35 4.38 -14.95
N THR A 321 4.26 4.90 -16.18
CA THR A 321 4.27 4.10 -17.42
C THR A 321 5.70 3.94 -17.92
N VAL A 322 5.99 2.77 -18.50
CA VAL A 322 7.32 2.40 -18.98
C VAL A 322 7.31 1.99 -20.43
#